data_AF-A0A9E0WEY7-F1
#
_entry.id   AF-A0A9E0WEY7-F1
#
_cell.length_a   1.000
_cell.length_b   1.000
_cell.length_c   1.000
_cell.angle_alpha   90.00
_cell.angle_beta   90.00
_cell.angle_gamma   90.00
#
_symmetry.space_group_name_H-M   'P 1'
#
loop_
_entity.id
_entity.type
_entity.pdbx_description
1 polymer ?
#
loop_
_entity_poly.entity_id
_entity_poly.type
_entity_poly.pdbx_seq_one_letter_code
_entity_poly.pdbx_strand_id
1 'polypeptide(L)'
;MSEEIIVAHPETINVPTGYTGSARDIVRRHIYEPPEAKYSEQELADHKARIKRLLKQENAVIIAHYYTDPDIQALAEETGGCVSDSL
;
A
#
# COMPACT_ATOMS: atom_id res chain seq x y z
N MET A 1 47.84 -14.05 18.02
CA MET A 1 46.37 -14.06 18.17
C MET A 1 45.94 -12.62 18.12
N SER A 2 45.51 -12.19 16.94
CA SER A 2 45.15 -10.80 16.65
C SER A 2 43.68 -10.83 16.30
N GLU A 3 42.84 -10.26 17.15
CA GLU A 3 41.40 -10.14 16.89
C GLU A 3 41.19 -9.11 15.79
N GLU A 4 40.74 -9.56 14.62
CA GLU A 4 40.24 -8.67 13.56
C GLU A 4 38.83 -8.20 13.96
N ILE A 5 38.70 -6.90 14.16
CA ILE A 5 37.42 -6.23 14.36
C ILE A 5 36.66 -6.30 13.04
N ILE A 6 35.54 -7.03 13.02
CA ILE A 6 34.59 -7.06 11.91
C ILE A 6 33.97 -5.65 11.81
N VAL A 7 34.46 -4.84 10.87
CA VAL A 7 33.79 -3.59 10.49
C VAL A 7 32.48 -3.97 9.83
N ALA A 8 31.37 -3.70 10.53
CA ALA A 8 30.02 -3.84 10.00
C ALA A 8 29.92 -3.08 8.67
N HIS A 9 29.61 -3.81 7.59
CA HIS A 9 29.30 -3.21 6.31
C HIS A 9 27.98 -2.44 6.47
N PRO A 10 27.90 -1.14 6.08
CA PRO A 10 26.65 -0.43 6.12
C PRO A 10 25.72 -1.06 5.08
N GLU A 11 24.68 -1.75 5.56
CA GLU A 11 23.50 -2.12 4.77
C GLU A 11 23.04 -0.85 4.04
N THR A 12 23.26 -0.80 2.73
CA THR A 12 22.69 0.25 1.88
C THR A 12 21.18 0.15 2.00
N ILE A 13 20.58 1.05 2.79
CA ILE A 13 19.13 1.27 2.77
C ILE A 13 18.79 1.60 1.32
N ASN A 14 18.12 0.69 0.62
CA ASN A 14 17.59 0.94 -0.71
C ASN A 14 16.43 1.94 -0.57
N VAL A 15 16.78 3.22 -0.48
CA VAL A 15 15.79 4.29 -0.41
C VAL A 15 15.09 4.31 -1.76
N PRO A 16 13.75 4.12 -1.83
CA PRO A 16 13.06 4.18 -3.12
C PRO A 16 13.40 5.51 -3.79
N THR A 17 13.67 5.50 -5.10
CA THR A 17 14.23 6.65 -5.83
C THR A 17 13.48 7.97 -5.56
N GLY A 18 12.17 7.87 -5.31
CA GLY A 18 11.29 8.98 -4.96
C GLY A 18 11.61 9.69 -3.63
N TYR A 19 12.40 9.10 -2.74
CA TYR A 19 12.76 9.62 -1.42
C TYR A 19 14.24 10.04 -1.33
N THR A 20 14.89 10.28 -2.47
CA THR A 20 16.24 10.83 -2.56
C THR A 20 16.20 12.31 -2.98
N GLY A 21 17.17 13.11 -2.52
CA GLY A 21 17.28 14.55 -2.77
C GLY A 21 17.01 15.41 -1.55
N SER A 22 16.76 16.72 -1.74
CA SER A 22 16.38 17.59 -0.63
C SER A 22 14.94 17.31 -0.17
N ALA A 23 14.60 17.68 1.07
CA ALA A 23 13.22 17.56 1.56
C ALA A 23 12.20 18.26 0.64
N ARG A 24 12.61 19.38 0.01
CA ARG A 24 11.80 20.10 -0.97
C ARG A 24 11.56 19.27 -2.24
N ASP A 25 12.56 18.54 -2.71
CA ASP A 25 12.44 17.71 -3.92
C ASP A 25 11.52 16.52 -3.69
N ILE A 26 11.62 15.87 -2.52
CA ILE A 26 10.77 14.74 -2.12
C ILE A 26 9.30 15.17 -2.06
N VAL A 27 9.02 16.27 -1.37
CA VAL A 27 7.65 16.81 -1.25
C VAL A 27 7.10 17.21 -2.61
N ARG A 28 7.92 17.89 -3.44
CA ARG A 28 7.51 18.30 -4.79
C ARG A 28 7.16 17.07 -5.64
N ARG A 29 7.97 16.02 -5.59
CA ARG A 29 7.71 14.78 -6.31
C ARG A 29 6.36 14.17 -5.88
N HIS A 30 6.15 14.00 -4.58
CA HIS A 30 4.93 13.41 -4.05
C HIS A 30 3.64 14.19 -4.39
N ILE A 31 3.72 15.52 -4.49
CA ILE A 31 2.56 16.37 -4.80
C ILE A 31 2.24 16.37 -6.31
N TYR A 32 3.26 16.38 -7.17
CA TYR A 32 3.06 16.65 -8.61
C TYR A 32 3.19 15.41 -9.49
N GLU A 33 3.84 14.34 -9.03
CA GLU A 33 3.94 13.09 -9.79
C GLU A 33 2.85 12.13 -9.29
N PRO A 34 1.80 11.88 -10.10
CA PRO A 34 0.79 10.91 -9.73
C PRO A 34 1.46 9.52 -9.59
N PRO A 35 1.12 8.76 -8.55
CA PRO A 35 1.66 7.41 -8.38
C PRO A 35 1.23 6.55 -9.57
N GLU A 36 2.16 5.74 -10.09
CA GLU A 36 1.83 4.75 -11.10
C GLU A 36 0.82 3.74 -10.53
N ALA A 37 -0.15 3.35 -11.35
CA ALA A 37 -1.11 2.32 -10.97
C ALA A 37 -0.37 1.02 -10.69
N LYS A 38 -0.50 0.52 -9.46
CA LYS A 38 0.23 -0.68 -9.00
C LYS A 38 -0.25 -1.97 -9.66
N TYR A 39 -1.50 -2.00 -10.13
CA TYR A 39 -2.15 -3.14 -10.75
C TYR A 39 -2.80 -2.72 -12.06
N SER A 40 -2.77 -3.61 -13.05
CA SER A 40 -3.62 -3.47 -14.23
C SER A 40 -5.10 -3.61 -13.86
N GLU A 41 -5.99 -3.14 -14.75
CA GLU A 41 -7.44 -3.28 -14.56
C GLU A 41 -7.88 -4.74 -14.39
N GLN A 42 -7.23 -5.66 -15.12
CA GLN A 42 -7.52 -7.09 -15.03
C GLN A 42 -7.07 -7.68 -13.69
N GLU A 43 -5.86 -7.37 -13.23
CA GLU A 43 -5.36 -7.84 -11.93
C GLU A 43 -6.23 -7.33 -10.78
N LEU A 44 -6.65 -6.08 -10.86
CA LEU A 44 -7.56 -5.47 -9.88
C LEU A 44 -8.92 -6.20 -9.87
N ALA A 45 -9.49 -6.49 -11.03
CA ALA A 45 -10.74 -7.24 -11.16
C ALA A 45 -10.61 -8.65 -10.57
N ASP A 46 -9.51 -9.35 -10.87
CA ASP A 46 -9.23 -10.69 -10.35
C ASP A 46 -9.07 -10.68 -8.82
N HIS A 47 -8.38 -9.67 -8.28
CA HIS A 47 -8.24 -9.49 -6.83
C HIS A 47 -9.57 -9.20 -6.15
N LYS A 48 -10.39 -8.27 -6.69
CA LYS A 48 -11.74 -7.99 -6.18
C LYS A 48 -12.61 -9.25 -6.19
N ALA A 49 -12.60 -10.02 -7.28
CA ALA A 49 -13.35 -11.27 -7.39
C ALA A 49 -12.91 -12.31 -6.34
N ARG A 50 -11.58 -12.46 -6.14
CA ARG A 50 -11.03 -13.36 -5.12
C ARG A 50 -11.45 -12.94 -3.71
N ILE A 51 -11.40 -11.64 -3.39
CA ILE A 51 -11.80 -11.13 -2.07
C ILE A 51 -13.29 -11.38 -1.84
N LYS A 52 -14.18 -11.05 -2.79
CA LYS A 52 -15.63 -11.30 -2.68
C LYS A 52 -15.95 -12.76 -2.39
N ARG A 53 -15.26 -13.69 -3.05
CA ARG A 53 -15.41 -15.13 -2.81
C ARG A 53 -15.03 -15.50 -1.37
N LEU A 54 -13.91 -14.98 -0.88
CA LEU A 54 -13.43 -15.25 0.48
C LEU A 54 -14.37 -14.68 1.55
N LEU A 55 -14.87 -13.45 1.37
CA LEU A 55 -15.84 -12.85 2.30
C LEU A 55 -17.08 -13.72 2.47
N LYS A 56 -17.62 -14.24 1.36
CA LYS A 56 -18.76 -15.15 1.41
C LYS A 56 -18.42 -16.48 2.10
N GLN A 57 -17.25 -17.03 1.83
CA GLN A 57 -16.79 -18.28 2.44
C GLN A 57 -16.65 -18.14 3.96
N GLU A 58 -16.12 -17.01 4.42
CA GLU A 58 -15.85 -16.75 5.83
C GLU A 58 -17.01 -16.04 6.55
N ASN A 59 -18.13 -15.78 5.87
CA ASN A 59 -19.25 -14.97 6.38
C ASN A 59 -18.77 -13.63 6.98
N ALA A 60 -17.92 -12.93 6.24
CA ALA A 60 -17.24 -11.71 6.66
C ALA A 60 -17.66 -10.50 5.80
N VAL A 61 -17.46 -9.30 6.35
CA VAL A 61 -17.66 -8.00 5.68
C VAL A 61 -16.41 -7.13 5.85
N ILE A 62 -16.23 -6.16 4.96
CA ILE A 62 -15.11 -5.21 5.01
C ILE A 62 -15.54 -3.92 5.70
N ILE A 63 -14.70 -3.39 6.59
CA ILE A 63 -14.81 -2.01 7.08
C ILE A 63 -13.57 -1.27 6.59
N ALA A 64 -13.76 -0.25 5.75
CA ALA A 64 -12.68 0.55 5.19
C ALA A 64 -12.58 1.91 5.88
N HIS A 65 -11.36 2.41 6.05
CA HIS A 65 -11.15 3.79 6.53
C HIS A 65 -11.24 4.78 5.37
N TYR A 66 -11.66 6.03 5.63
CA TYR A 66 -11.73 7.11 4.63
C TYR A 66 -10.42 7.39 3.87
N TYR A 67 -9.28 7.02 4.46
CA TYR A 67 -7.95 7.26 3.88
C TYR A 67 -7.36 6.01 3.23
N THR A 68 -8.19 5.00 3.01
CA THR A 68 -7.82 3.79 2.26
C THR A 68 -8.00 4.03 0.77
N ASP A 69 -7.36 3.22 -0.06
CA ASP A 69 -7.52 3.24 -1.51
C ASP A 69 -9.02 3.22 -1.93
N PRO A 70 -9.44 4.06 -2.90
CA PRO A 70 -10.81 4.11 -3.41
C PRO A 70 -11.36 2.75 -3.85
N ASP A 71 -10.51 1.87 -4.39
CA ASP A 71 -10.94 0.54 -4.82
C ASP A 71 -11.36 -0.36 -3.66
N ILE A 72 -10.73 -0.18 -2.49
CA ILE A 72 -11.08 -0.89 -1.26
C ILE A 72 -12.34 -0.30 -0.63
N GLN A 73 -12.49 1.03 -0.67
CA GLN A 73 -13.71 1.69 -0.21
C GLN A 73 -14.94 1.20 -1.00
N ALA A 74 -14.85 1.22 -2.33
CA ALA A 74 -15.90 0.71 -3.21
C ALA A 74 -16.18 -0.78 -2.95
N LEU A 75 -15.13 -1.59 -2.78
CA LEU A 75 -15.29 -3.01 -2.47
C LEU A 75 -16.02 -3.24 -1.14
N ALA A 76 -15.77 -2.41 -0.12
CA ALA A 76 -16.47 -2.50 1.15
C ALA A 76 -17.97 -2.27 0.97
N GLU A 77 -18.35 -1.20 0.28
CA GLU A 77 -19.76 -0.88 -0.01
C GLU A 77 -20.44 -1.97 -0.86
N GLU A 78 -19.78 -2.44 -1.92
CA GLU A 78 -20.28 -3.48 -2.82
C GLU A 78 -20.52 -4.82 -2.10
N THR A 79 -19.82 -5.08 -1.00
CA THR A 79 -19.88 -6.35 -0.26
C THR A 79 -20.74 -6.29 1.00
N GLY A 80 -21.47 -5.19 1.22
CA GLY A 80 -22.32 -4.99 2.39
C GLY A 80 -21.58 -4.57 3.65
N GLY A 81 -20.32 -4.15 3.50
CA GLY A 81 -19.51 -3.50 4.51
C GLY A 81 -19.79 -1.99 4.59
N CYS A 82 -18.84 -1.23 5.16
CA CYS A 82 -18.95 0.23 5.23
C CYS A 82 -17.60 0.94 5.13
N VAL A 83 -17.65 2.21 4.77
CA VAL A 83 -16.53 3.16 4.91
C VAL A 83 -16.78 4.00 6.16
N SER A 84 -15.85 4.02 7.11
CA SER A 84 -16.01 4.73 8.39
C SER A 84 -14.69 5.30 8.89
N ASP A 85 -14.76 6.32 9.74
CA ASP A 85 -13.66 6.72 10.61
C ASP A 85 -13.80 6.03 11.97
N SER A 86 -12.76 6.17 12.78
CA SER A 86 -12.74 5.88 14.22
C SER A 86 -13.75 6.81 14.93
N LEU A 87 -14.69 6.23 15.68
CA LEU A 87 -15.62 6.93 16.58
C LEU A 87 -15.05 7.03 18.00
#